data_AF-A0A183D5X6-F1
#
_entry.id   AF-A0A183D5X6-F1
#
_cell.length_a   1.000
_cell.length_b   1.000
_cell.length_c   1.000
_cell.angle_alpha   90.00
_cell.angle_beta   90.00
_cell.angle_gamma   90.00
#
_symmetry.space_group_name_H-M   'P 1'
#
loop_
_entity.id
_entity.type
_entity.pdbx_description
1 polymer ?
#
loop_
_entity_poly.entity_id
_entity_poly.type
_entity_poly.pdbx_seq_one_letter_code
_entity_poly.pdbx_strand_id
1 'polypeptide(L)'
;MKMCLLVAKEISNFPNNKERMRKGAFVDAYWIVRDGGLLGLIAHLLLYHKVWRECKLRFIGIVRRDDEKEATLYRIEQYLRAMRLRGTAKVAVFTLSGYVSVM
;
A
#
# COMPACT_ATOMS: atom_id res chain seq x y z
N MET A 1 21.17 -15.72 -10.98
CA MET A 1 20.37 -15.66 -9.73
C MET A 1 19.42 -14.47 -9.84
N LYS A 2 18.11 -14.65 -9.72
CA LYS A 2 17.16 -13.52 -9.70
C LYS A 2 16.88 -13.17 -8.24
N MET A 3 17.17 -11.94 -7.84
CA MET A 3 16.98 -11.46 -6.47
C MET A 3 15.99 -10.30 -6.44
N CYS A 4 15.28 -10.16 -5.33
CA CYS A 4 14.47 -8.99 -5.03
C CYS A 4 15.35 -7.94 -4.32
N LEU A 5 15.09 -6.65 -4.60
CA LEU A 5 15.71 -5.52 -3.90
C LEU A 5 14.63 -4.73 -3.18
N LEU A 6 14.83 -4.47 -1.89
CA LEU A 6 14.01 -3.56 -1.09
C LEU A 6 14.88 -2.40 -0.61
N VAL A 7 14.49 -1.18 -0.97
CA VAL A 7 15.22 0.05 -0.58
C VAL A 7 14.38 0.79 0.45
N ALA A 8 14.90 0.92 1.68
CA ALA A 8 14.31 1.74 2.71
C ALA A 8 14.82 3.19 2.60
N LYS A 9 13.91 4.14 2.38
CA LYS A 9 14.20 5.58 2.38
C LYS A 9 13.91 6.16 3.77
N GLU A 10 14.75 7.10 4.21
CA GLU A 10 14.60 7.82 5.50
C GLU A 10 14.56 6.88 6.71
N ILE A 11 15.46 5.90 6.74
CA ILE A 11 15.51 4.86 7.78
C ILE A 11 15.68 5.43 9.20
N SER A 12 16.27 6.62 9.34
CA SER A 12 16.38 7.32 10.62
C SER A 12 15.03 7.61 11.29
N ASN A 13 13.94 7.65 10.51
CA ASN A 13 12.58 7.89 11.00
C ASN A 13 11.81 6.60 11.29
N PHE A 14 12.41 5.42 11.10
CA PHE A 14 11.74 4.16 11.36
C PHE A 14 11.62 3.91 12.87
N PRO A 15 10.49 3.36 13.34
CA PRO A 15 10.32 3.01 14.74
C PRO A 15 11.30 1.91 15.16
N ASN A 16 11.80 2.01 16.37
CA ASN A 16 12.58 0.96 17.01
C ASN A 16 11.68 -0.20 17.51
N ASN A 17 12.29 -1.31 17.89
CA ASN A 17 11.55 -2.52 18.32
C ASN A 17 10.81 -2.40 19.66
N LYS A 18 11.01 -1.32 20.41
CA LYS A 18 10.29 -0.99 21.66
C LYS A 18 9.13 -0.04 21.40
N GLU A 19 9.15 0.68 20.29
CA GLU A 19 8.08 1.59 19.86
C GLU A 19 6.91 0.82 19.23
N ARG A 20 5.75 1.47 19.18
CA ARG A 20 4.58 0.97 18.47
C ARG A 20 3.98 2.08 17.65
N MET A 21 3.56 1.75 16.45
CA MET A 21 2.80 2.67 15.63
C MET A 21 1.47 2.98 16.30
N ARG A 22 0.98 4.21 16.10
CA ARG A 22 -0.32 4.64 16.59
C ARG A 22 -1.41 3.68 16.11
N LYS A 23 -2.25 3.22 17.04
CA LYS A 23 -3.40 2.37 16.72
C LYS A 23 -4.26 3.00 15.61
N GLY A 24 -4.51 2.23 14.56
CA GLY A 24 -5.28 2.68 13.40
C GLY A 24 -4.51 3.51 12.37
N ALA A 25 -3.19 3.72 12.55
CA ALA A 25 -2.33 4.26 11.49
C ALA A 25 -2.36 3.36 10.23
N PHE A 26 -2.03 3.90 9.07
CA PHE A 26 -2.10 3.15 7.81
C PHE A 26 -0.72 2.65 7.36
N VAL A 27 -0.68 1.43 6.85
CA VAL A 27 0.36 0.95 5.93
C VAL A 27 -0.22 1.09 4.53
N ASP A 28 0.28 2.08 3.79
CA ASP A 28 -0.18 2.37 2.44
C ASP A 28 0.66 1.61 1.41
N ALA A 29 0.02 0.70 0.68
CA ALA A 29 0.62 -0.04 -0.42
C ALA A 29 0.15 0.54 -1.75
N TYR A 30 1.03 1.24 -2.46
CA TYR A 30 0.72 1.78 -3.78
C TYR A 30 0.68 0.65 -4.80
N TRP A 31 -0.46 0.47 -5.47
CA TRP A 31 -0.67 -0.65 -6.39
C TRP A 31 0.24 -0.51 -7.62
N ILE A 32 1.26 -1.37 -7.71
CA ILE A 32 2.17 -1.44 -8.85
C ILE A 32 1.77 -2.62 -9.72
N VAL A 33 1.55 -2.35 -11.00
CA VAL A 33 1.24 -3.40 -11.98
C VAL A 33 2.49 -4.28 -12.19
N ARG A 34 2.34 -5.61 -12.08
CA ARG A 34 3.37 -6.66 -12.30
C ARG A 34 4.40 -6.88 -11.19
N ASP A 35 4.10 -6.56 -9.93
CA ASP A 35 4.98 -6.93 -8.80
C ASP A 35 4.87 -8.42 -8.39
N GLY A 36 3.93 -9.18 -8.97
CA GLY A 36 3.68 -10.57 -8.61
C GLY A 36 3.07 -10.76 -7.22
N GLY A 37 2.54 -9.69 -6.61
CA GLY A 37 1.99 -9.71 -5.25
C GLY A 37 3.02 -9.57 -4.14
N LEU A 38 4.29 -9.31 -4.48
CA LEU A 38 5.36 -9.10 -3.50
C LEU A 38 5.05 -7.93 -2.54
N LEU A 39 4.49 -6.83 -3.04
CA LEU A 39 4.18 -5.67 -2.20
C LEU A 39 3.11 -6.02 -1.16
N GLY A 40 2.09 -6.78 -1.57
CA GLY A 40 1.06 -7.24 -0.65
C GLY A 40 1.59 -8.22 0.40
N LEU A 41 2.52 -9.10 0.01
CA LEU A 41 3.21 -9.98 0.96
C LEU A 41 4.02 -9.18 1.99
N ILE A 42 4.81 -8.20 1.55
CA ILE A 42 5.61 -7.35 2.45
C ILE A 42 4.69 -6.61 3.43
N ALA A 43 3.63 -5.99 2.93
CA ALA A 43 2.69 -5.26 3.78
C ALA A 43 1.98 -6.17 4.78
N HIS A 44 1.63 -7.40 4.36
CA HIS A 44 1.04 -8.40 5.24
C HIS A 44 2.01 -8.82 6.36
N LEU A 45 3.25 -9.15 6.01
CA LEU A 45 4.29 -9.53 6.97
C LEU A 45 4.61 -8.41 7.95
N LEU A 46 4.63 -7.16 7.49
CA LEU A 46 4.84 -5.99 8.35
C LEU A 46 3.78 -5.94 9.47
N LEU A 47 2.51 -6.18 9.14
CA LEU A 47 1.40 -6.19 10.09
C LEU A 47 1.41 -7.37 11.08
N TYR A 48 2.22 -8.40 10.87
CA TYR A 48 2.43 -9.42 11.91
C TYR A 48 3.39 -8.96 13.00
N HIS A 49 4.27 -8.00 12.70
CA HIS A 49 5.26 -7.53 13.66
C HIS A 49 4.62 -6.64 14.73
N LYS A 50 5.05 -6.79 15.99
CA LYS A 50 4.48 -6.10 17.17
C LYS A 50 4.45 -4.57 17.06
N VAL A 51 5.36 -3.99 16.28
CA VAL A 51 5.46 -2.54 16.05
C VAL A 51 4.31 -2.03 15.17
N TRP A 52 3.87 -2.84 14.18
CA TRP A 52 2.94 -2.42 13.12
C TRP A 52 1.59 -3.13 13.18
N ARG A 53 1.41 -4.14 14.04
CA ARG A 53 0.20 -4.96 14.12
C ARG A 53 -1.11 -4.21 14.38
N GLU A 54 -1.03 -2.99 14.89
CA GLU A 54 -2.18 -2.13 15.16
C GLU A 54 -2.51 -1.19 13.99
N CYS A 55 -1.70 -1.22 12.93
CA CYS A 55 -1.95 -0.49 11.70
C CYS A 55 -3.01 -1.19 10.84
N LYS A 56 -3.59 -0.42 9.92
CA LYS A 56 -4.53 -0.87 8.90
C LYS A 56 -3.84 -0.91 7.55
N LEU A 57 -4.03 -1.99 6.79
CA LEU A 57 -3.57 -2.07 5.41
C LEU A 57 -4.50 -1.25 4.50
N ARG A 58 -3.92 -0.44 3.62
CA ARG A 58 -4.66 0.27 2.58
C ARG A 58 -3.90 0.21 1.27
N PHE A 59 -4.54 -0.36 0.24
CA PHE A 59 -4.02 -0.32 -1.12
C PHE A 59 -4.50 0.93 -1.84
N ILE A 60 -3.59 1.60 -2.54
CA ILE A 60 -3.87 2.83 -3.27
C ILE A 60 -3.58 2.60 -4.75
N GLY A 61 -4.64 2.52 -5.55
CA GLY A 61 -4.55 2.58 -7.01
C GLY A 61 -4.39 4.02 -7.48
N ILE A 62 -3.57 4.23 -8.51
CA ILE A 62 -3.45 5.51 -9.19
C ILE A 62 -3.93 5.32 -10.62
N VAL A 63 -4.90 6.13 -11.04
CA VAL A 63 -5.48 6.12 -12.39
C VAL A 63 -5.27 7.47 -13.07
N ARG A 64 -5.33 7.51 -14.40
CA ARG A 64 -5.13 8.75 -15.16
C ARG A 64 -6.45 9.45 -15.45
N ARG A 65 -7.51 8.66 -15.62
CA ARG A 65 -8.85 9.16 -15.91
C ARG A 65 -9.84 8.65 -14.88
N ASP A 66 -10.91 9.42 -14.70
CA ASP A 66 -11.93 9.15 -13.68
C ASP A 66 -12.72 7.86 -13.99
N ASP A 67 -12.94 7.57 -15.28
CA ASP A 67 -13.64 6.37 -15.77
C ASP A 67 -12.89 5.06 -15.41
N GLU A 68 -11.59 5.14 -15.14
CA GLU A 68 -10.77 3.98 -14.75
C GLU A 68 -10.86 3.65 -13.25
N LYS A 69 -11.47 4.52 -12.44
CA LYS A 69 -11.51 4.38 -10.97
C LYS A 69 -12.19 3.10 -10.53
N GLU A 70 -13.42 2.87 -11.00
CA GLU A 70 -14.25 1.75 -10.56
C GLU A 70 -13.62 0.40 -10.93
N ALA A 71 -13.16 0.27 -12.17
CA ALA A 71 -12.46 -0.91 -12.64
C ALA A 71 -11.18 -1.19 -11.82
N THR A 72 -10.41 -0.14 -11.49
CA THR A 72 -9.19 -0.28 -10.67
C THR A 72 -9.51 -0.67 -9.23
N LEU A 73 -10.55 -0.07 -8.64
CA LEU A 73 -11.01 -0.39 -7.30
C LEU A 73 -11.42 -1.86 -7.22
N TYR A 74 -12.25 -2.32 -8.16
CA TYR A 74 -12.68 -3.71 -8.25
C TYR A 74 -11.49 -4.67 -8.33
N ARG A 75 -10.49 -4.37 -9.16
CA ARG A 75 -9.28 -5.20 -9.30
C ARG A 75 -8.50 -5.33 -7.99
N ILE A 76 -8.34 -4.24 -7.25
CA ILE A 76 -7.65 -4.24 -5.96
C ILE A 76 -8.46 -5.06 -4.94
N GLU A 77 -9.79 -4.91 -4.91
CA GLU A 77 -10.65 -5.68 -4.01
C GLU A 77 -10.61 -7.18 -4.32
N GLN A 78 -10.65 -7.57 -5.60
CA GLN A 78 -10.50 -8.97 -5.99
C GLN A 78 -9.15 -9.53 -5.56
N TYR A 79 -8.06 -8.75 -5.72
CA TYR A 79 -6.75 -9.15 -5.24
C TYR A 79 -6.72 -9.35 -3.72
N LEU A 80 -7.25 -8.40 -2.94
CA LEU A 80 -7.31 -8.51 -1.49
C LEU A 80 -8.06 -9.77 -1.04
N ARG A 81 -9.18 -10.08 -1.71
CA ARG A 81 -9.98 -11.29 -1.46
C ARG A 81 -9.20 -12.55 -1.81
N ALA A 82 -8.61 -12.62 -3.01
CA ALA A 82 -7.86 -13.77 -3.47
C ALA A 82 -6.65 -14.08 -2.56
N MET A 83 -5.96 -13.05 -2.10
CA MET A 83 -4.80 -13.16 -1.21
C MET A 83 -5.16 -13.25 0.28
N ARG A 84 -6.46 -13.18 0.63
CA ARG A 84 -6.97 -13.18 2.01
C ARG A 84 -6.38 -12.07 2.89
N LEU A 85 -6.08 -10.92 2.28
CA LEU A 85 -5.51 -9.76 2.96
C LEU A 85 -6.62 -8.90 3.55
N ARG A 86 -6.52 -8.62 4.86
CA ARG A 86 -7.43 -7.69 5.54
C ARG A 86 -6.96 -6.25 5.33
N GLY A 87 -7.46 -5.60 4.29
CA GLY A 87 -7.15 -4.20 3.98
C GLY A 87 -8.30 -3.50 3.26
N THR A 88 -8.15 -2.19 3.07
CA THR A 88 -9.08 -1.37 2.28
C THR A 88 -8.46 -0.97 0.95
N ALA A 89 -9.29 -0.68 -0.04
CA ALA A 89 -8.86 -0.17 -1.33
C ALA A 89 -9.26 1.31 -1.48
N LYS A 90 -8.37 2.12 -2.05
CA LYS A 90 -8.64 3.48 -2.49
C LYS A 90 -8.06 3.69 -3.89
N VAL A 91 -8.68 4.57 -4.67
CA VAL A 91 -8.18 4.95 -5.99
C VAL A 91 -8.10 6.47 -6.08
N ALA A 92 -6.95 6.98 -6.49
CA ALA A 92 -6.70 8.39 -6.73
C ALA A 92 -6.50 8.64 -8.23
N VAL A 93 -7.05 9.74 -8.74
CA VAL A 93 -6.76 10.19 -10.11
C VAL A 93 -5.53 11.09 -10.07
N PHE A 94 -4.57 10.79 -10.93
CA PHE A 94 -3.42 11.64 -11.19
C PHE A 94 -3.59 12.30 -12.55
N THR A 95 -4.00 13.57 -12.54
CA THR A 95 -4.04 14.41 -13.72
C THR A 95 -2.66 15.04 -13.90
N LEU A 96 -1.99 14.76 -15.01
CA LEU A 96 -0.78 15.50 -15.44
C LEU A 96 -1.18 16.90 -15.93
N SER A 97 -1.80 17.69 -15.07
CA SER A 97 -1.77 19.15 -15.16
C SER A 97 -0.93 19.57 -13.98
N GLY A 98 0.14 20.34 -14.20
CA GLY A 98 1.01 20.84 -13.13
C GLY A 98 0.18 21.42 -11.98
N TYR A 99 0.72 21.30 -10.77
CA TYR A 99 0.10 21.53 -9.45
C TYR A 99 -0.65 20.32 -8.89
N VAL A 100 0.13 19.52 -8.16
CA VAL A 100 -0.38 18.62 -7.12
C VAL A 100 -1.13 19.48 -6.10
N SER A 101 -2.45 19.54 -6.20
CA SER A 101 -3.30 20.01 -5.09
C SER A 101 -3.85 18.78 -4.39
N VAL A 102 -3.16 18.35 -3.34
CA VAL A 102 -3.73 17.46 -2.33
C VAL A 102 -4.47 18.38 -1.37
N MET A 103 -5.78 18.53 -1.57
CA MET A 103 -6.71 18.96 -0.53
C MET A 103 -7.40 17.74 0.07
#